data_AF-A0A3A0AZ75-F1
#
_entry.id   AF-A0A3A0AZ75-F1
#
_cell.length_a   1.000
_cell.length_b   1.000
_cell.length_c   1.000
_cell.angle_alpha   90.00
_cell.angle_beta   90.00
_cell.angle_gamma   90.00
#
_symmetry.space_group_name_H-M   'P 1'
#
loop_
_entity.id
_entity.type
_entity.pdbx_description
1 polymer ?
#
loop_
_entity_poly.entity_id
_entity_poly.type
_entity_poly.pdbx_seq_one_letter_code
_entity_poly.pdbx_strand_id
1 'polypeptide(L)'
;MSSCFYCDRIQSADAAYTGRAAQYDLGSEAPRCAWHWRFICDCCGAAGHYMTRFFCPRAGQLFCGAAGSVEYRAAPFWDRHEAWFLRCPACGEEHASLDRAEFEGAHPWQMAPDARTERRWLSPEPYLQRYPPANVPTVRMETLSDADIDANWSRNADIWNATYDSQGDRTRKYFSDPVVFAFLGDVAGQDVLDAGCGAGYLARILAQRGARVVGVENARRFYELATAREASDALGIAYYHASISNMPFLADASFDAVVANFVLMDVLDYTTAVAEIARVLRPGGRFVFVITHTSTHGHWVAPAPDSPRREDRSGWLEDRYFVRDAGYSQWGALHPVLGFNRPFRDYIAACRAAGLALRDIEEPELSAQGRRELPPWDVREASRLAYNWVVRCEKAPATG
;
A
#
# COMPACT_ATOMS: atom_id res chain seq x y z
N MET A 1 -5.91 -38.25 12.50
CA MET A 1 -6.73 -37.08 12.08
C MET A 1 -5.90 -35.84 12.37
N SER A 2 -5.80 -34.89 11.44
CA SER A 2 -5.11 -33.63 11.70
C SER A 2 -5.85 -32.82 12.77
N SER A 3 -5.11 -32.16 13.65
CA SER A 3 -5.64 -31.17 14.59
C SER A 3 -6.01 -29.89 13.85
N CYS A 4 -6.86 -29.06 14.47
CA CYS A 4 -7.18 -27.74 13.93
C CYS A 4 -6.05 -26.75 14.20
N PHE A 5 -5.57 -26.07 13.16
CA PHE A 5 -4.52 -25.06 13.20
C PHE A 5 -4.74 -23.99 14.29
N TYR A 6 -5.95 -23.41 14.35
CA TYR A 6 -6.26 -22.39 15.36
C TYR A 6 -6.38 -22.98 16.77
N CYS A 7 -6.88 -24.21 16.91
CA CYS A 7 -6.89 -24.88 18.22
C CYS A 7 -5.45 -25.08 18.73
N ASP A 8 -4.54 -25.57 17.89
CA ASP A 8 -3.14 -25.81 18.29
C ASP A 8 -2.44 -24.51 18.69
N ARG A 9 -2.70 -23.41 17.96
CA ARG A 9 -2.18 -22.08 18.32
C ARG A 9 -2.73 -21.59 19.65
N ILE A 10 -4.03 -21.74 19.88
CA ILE A 10 -4.63 -21.37 21.17
C ILE A 10 -4.02 -22.20 22.30
N GLN A 11 -3.86 -23.52 22.11
CA GLN A 11 -3.25 -24.41 23.11
C GLN A 11 -1.80 -24.06 23.43
N SER A 12 -1.07 -23.47 22.49
CA SER A 12 0.29 -22.97 22.74
C SER A 12 0.33 -21.77 23.70
N ALA A 13 -0.76 -21.00 23.81
CA ALA A 13 -0.91 -19.86 24.72
C ALA A 13 -1.75 -20.18 25.97
N ASP A 14 -2.65 -21.17 25.88
CA ASP A 14 -3.54 -21.61 26.95
C ASP A 14 -3.65 -23.14 26.93
N ALA A 15 -2.85 -23.79 27.78
CA ALA A 15 -2.82 -25.24 27.88
C ALA A 15 -4.15 -25.86 28.37
N ALA A 16 -5.05 -25.09 28.95
CA ALA A 16 -6.36 -25.56 29.38
C ALA A 16 -7.38 -25.64 28.22
N TYR A 17 -7.09 -25.00 27.09
CA TYR A 17 -7.98 -25.00 25.94
C TYR A 17 -8.09 -26.41 25.33
N THR A 18 -9.33 -26.83 25.09
CA THR A 18 -9.63 -28.16 24.54
C THR A 18 -9.58 -28.14 23.01
N GLY A 19 -8.52 -28.72 22.45
CA GLY A 19 -8.36 -28.89 21.01
C GLY A 19 -9.45 -29.75 20.36
N ARG A 20 -9.67 -29.53 19.06
CA ARG A 20 -10.69 -30.21 18.26
C ARG A 20 -10.06 -30.71 16.96
N ALA A 21 -10.47 -31.89 16.49
CA ALA A 21 -10.01 -32.44 15.23
C ALA A 21 -10.44 -31.55 14.05
N ALA A 22 -9.57 -31.39 13.07
CA ALA A 22 -9.92 -30.73 11.83
C ALA A 22 -10.93 -31.57 11.02
N GLN A 23 -11.84 -30.87 10.37
CA GLN A 23 -12.88 -31.43 9.50
C GLN A 23 -12.92 -30.75 8.14
N TYR A 24 -12.30 -29.56 8.02
CA TYR A 24 -12.34 -28.71 6.84
C TYR A 24 -10.93 -28.31 6.41
N ASP A 25 -10.75 -28.08 5.11
CA ASP A 25 -9.49 -27.66 4.48
C ASP A 25 -8.30 -28.57 4.87
N LEU A 26 -8.57 -29.88 4.94
CA LEU A 26 -7.65 -30.90 5.48
C LEU A 26 -6.32 -31.01 4.75
N GLY A 27 -6.24 -30.53 3.51
CA GLY A 27 -5.02 -30.46 2.70
C GLY A 27 -4.37 -29.07 2.66
N SER A 28 -4.68 -28.18 3.61
CA SER A 28 -4.01 -26.87 3.76
C SER A 28 -2.93 -26.93 4.84
N GLU A 29 -2.13 -25.86 4.89
CA GLU A 29 -1.28 -25.55 6.04
C GLU A 29 -2.10 -25.11 7.27
N ALA A 30 -3.39 -24.80 7.11
CA ALA A 30 -4.29 -24.38 8.18
C ALA A 30 -5.62 -25.18 8.22
N PRO A 31 -5.57 -26.51 8.45
CA PRO A 31 -6.79 -27.32 8.56
C PRO A 31 -7.62 -26.89 9.77
N ARG A 32 -8.95 -26.95 9.66
CA ARG A 32 -9.86 -26.30 10.61
C ARG A 32 -10.92 -27.24 11.15
N CYS A 33 -11.22 -27.12 12.44
CA CYS A 33 -12.41 -27.72 13.03
C CYS A 33 -13.64 -26.84 12.71
N ALA A 34 -14.83 -27.34 13.04
CA ALA A 34 -16.07 -26.60 12.81
C ALA A 34 -16.07 -25.20 13.47
N TRP A 35 -15.45 -25.04 14.66
CA TRP A 35 -15.50 -23.77 15.42
C TRP A 35 -14.72 -22.66 14.73
N HIS A 36 -13.66 -23.05 14.02
CA HIS A 36 -12.76 -22.13 13.35
C HIS A 36 -12.93 -22.15 11.83
N TRP A 37 -14.03 -22.73 11.33
CA TRP A 37 -14.37 -22.72 9.91
C TRP A 37 -15.07 -21.43 9.50
N ARG A 38 -15.69 -21.42 8.32
CA ARG A 38 -16.44 -20.28 7.81
C ARG A 38 -17.88 -20.32 8.30
N PHE A 39 -18.40 -19.16 8.68
CA PHE A 39 -19.81 -18.98 9.06
C PHE A 39 -20.55 -18.08 8.06
N ILE A 40 -21.80 -18.42 7.80
CA ILE A 40 -22.75 -17.78 6.88
C ILE A 40 -23.48 -16.68 7.64
N CYS A 41 -23.38 -15.45 7.13
CA CYS A 41 -24.11 -14.30 7.66
C CYS A 41 -25.61 -14.41 7.36
N ASP A 42 -26.48 -14.24 8.35
CA ASP A 42 -27.94 -14.23 8.20
C ASP A 42 -28.45 -13.01 7.42
N CYS A 43 -27.67 -11.92 7.33
CA CYS A 43 -28.07 -10.69 6.64
C CYS A 43 -27.77 -10.75 5.13
N CYS A 44 -26.56 -11.17 4.74
CA CYS A 44 -26.14 -11.14 3.33
C CYS A 44 -25.93 -12.54 2.71
N GLY A 45 -26.05 -13.61 3.49
CA GLY A 45 -25.82 -14.99 3.03
C GLY A 45 -24.35 -15.34 2.75
N ALA A 46 -23.41 -14.42 2.92
CA ALA A 46 -22.01 -14.66 2.60
C ALA A 46 -21.29 -15.47 3.70
N ALA A 47 -20.63 -16.57 3.30
CA ALA A 47 -19.69 -17.30 4.15
C ALA A 47 -18.40 -16.50 4.36
N GLY A 48 -17.77 -16.61 5.52
CA GLY A 48 -16.48 -15.96 5.78
C GLY A 48 -15.84 -16.43 7.07
N HIS A 49 -14.57 -16.08 7.23
CA HIS A 49 -13.74 -16.52 8.35
C HIS A 49 -14.40 -16.19 9.71
N TYR A 50 -14.37 -17.11 10.67
CA TYR A 50 -15.04 -16.96 11.97
C TYR A 50 -14.66 -15.67 12.71
N MET A 51 -13.40 -15.23 12.60
CA MET A 51 -12.89 -13.96 13.18
C MET A 51 -13.56 -12.69 12.61
N THR A 52 -14.29 -12.79 11.49
CA THR A 52 -15.02 -11.67 10.86
C THR A 52 -16.53 -11.80 11.03
N ARG A 53 -16.96 -12.63 11.99
CA ARG A 53 -18.36 -12.97 12.24
C ARG A 53 -18.71 -12.66 13.68
N PHE A 54 -19.97 -12.31 13.89
CA PHE A 54 -20.49 -11.81 15.16
C PHE A 54 -21.82 -12.49 15.43
N PHE A 55 -22.12 -12.79 16.69
CA PHE A 55 -23.38 -13.43 17.07
C PHE A 55 -24.16 -12.54 18.03
N CYS A 56 -25.46 -12.38 17.78
CA CYS A 56 -26.38 -11.71 18.69
C CYS A 56 -27.29 -12.75 19.36
N PRO A 57 -27.13 -13.01 20.66
CA PRO A 57 -27.98 -13.95 21.38
C PRO A 57 -29.45 -13.51 21.46
N ARG A 58 -29.70 -12.19 21.55
CA ARG A 58 -31.06 -11.64 21.60
C ARG A 58 -31.83 -11.86 20.31
N ALA A 59 -31.17 -11.66 19.16
CA ALA A 59 -31.78 -11.87 17.85
C ALA A 59 -31.70 -13.33 17.40
N GLY A 60 -30.82 -14.14 17.98
CA GLY A 60 -30.53 -15.50 17.52
C GLY A 60 -29.96 -15.52 16.10
N GLN A 61 -29.14 -14.51 15.76
CA GLN A 61 -28.62 -14.27 14.42
C GLN A 61 -27.11 -14.07 14.40
N LEU A 62 -26.49 -14.49 13.30
CA LEU A 62 -25.07 -14.34 13.02
C LEU A 62 -24.86 -13.31 11.90
N PHE A 63 -23.97 -12.35 12.14
CA PHE A 63 -23.73 -11.22 11.28
C PHE A 63 -22.27 -11.14 10.79
N CYS A 64 -22.05 -10.37 9.74
CA CYS A 64 -20.73 -9.92 9.29
C CYS A 64 -20.66 -8.39 9.34
N GLY A 65 -19.49 -7.83 9.04
CA GLY A 65 -19.26 -6.38 9.04
C GLY A 65 -20.13 -5.57 8.08
N ALA A 66 -20.81 -6.19 7.11
CA ALA A 66 -21.77 -5.49 6.25
C ALA A 66 -23.08 -5.10 6.97
N ALA A 67 -23.38 -5.73 8.12
CA ALA A 67 -24.63 -5.51 8.86
C ALA A 67 -24.58 -4.27 9.77
N GLY A 68 -23.41 -3.69 10.03
CA GLY A 68 -23.27 -2.57 10.97
C GLY A 68 -21.86 -2.02 11.03
N SER A 69 -21.66 -1.01 11.89
CA SER A 69 -20.34 -0.43 12.12
C SER A 69 -19.47 -1.44 12.88
N VAL A 70 -18.31 -1.74 12.33
CA VAL A 70 -17.27 -2.56 12.98
C VAL A 70 -16.18 -1.65 13.50
N GLU A 71 -15.86 -1.80 14.77
CA GLU A 71 -14.73 -1.15 15.42
C GLU A 71 -13.64 -2.18 15.73
N TYR A 72 -12.39 -1.75 15.61
CA TYR A 72 -11.21 -2.54 15.92
C TYR A 72 -10.47 -1.90 17.09
N ARG A 73 -10.21 -2.68 18.15
CA ARG A 73 -9.58 -2.14 19.37
C ARG A 73 -8.70 -3.16 20.08
N ALA A 74 -7.77 -2.63 20.89
CA ALA A 74 -6.92 -3.42 21.78
C ALA A 74 -7.80 -4.20 22.78
N ALA A 75 -7.71 -5.52 22.71
CA ALA A 75 -8.46 -6.45 23.56
C ALA A 75 -7.73 -7.79 23.55
N PRO A 76 -6.65 -7.96 24.34
CA PRO A 76 -5.83 -9.17 24.29
C PRO A 76 -6.58 -10.44 24.75
N PHE A 77 -6.35 -11.56 24.07
CA PHE A 77 -6.84 -12.91 24.42
C PHE A 77 -5.96 -13.98 23.77
N TRP A 78 -5.65 -15.05 24.50
CA TRP A 78 -4.70 -16.08 24.06
C TRP A 78 -3.40 -15.47 23.52
N ASP A 79 -3.02 -15.79 22.27
CA ASP A 79 -1.86 -15.25 21.55
C ASP A 79 -2.20 -13.97 20.73
N ARG A 80 -3.37 -13.36 20.95
CA ARG A 80 -3.89 -12.23 20.17
C ARG A 80 -3.95 -10.96 21.01
N HIS A 81 -3.77 -9.80 20.37
CA HIS A 81 -3.71 -8.51 21.04
C HIS A 81 -4.97 -7.64 20.85
N GLU A 82 -5.75 -7.93 19.82
CA GLU A 82 -6.84 -7.07 19.35
C GLU A 82 -8.02 -7.92 18.86
N ALA A 83 -9.22 -7.34 18.95
CA ALA A 83 -10.47 -7.97 18.53
C ALA A 83 -11.37 -6.96 17.81
N TRP A 84 -12.25 -7.49 16.96
CA TRP A 84 -13.29 -6.70 16.29
C TRP A 84 -14.57 -6.73 17.12
N PHE A 85 -15.28 -5.60 17.09
CA PHE A 85 -16.56 -5.44 17.75
C PHE A 85 -17.55 -4.85 16.76
N LEU A 86 -18.75 -5.40 16.71
CA LEU A 86 -19.83 -4.92 15.85
C LEU A 86 -20.97 -4.42 16.72
N ARG A 87 -21.42 -3.19 16.47
CA ARG A 87 -22.67 -2.69 17.05
C ARG A 87 -23.85 -3.28 16.28
N CYS A 88 -24.60 -4.16 16.93
CA CYS A 88 -25.67 -4.92 16.32
C CYS A 88 -26.85 -3.99 15.96
N PRO A 89 -27.33 -4.01 14.70
CA PRO A 89 -28.48 -3.19 14.30
C PRO A 89 -29.79 -3.67 14.94
N ALA A 90 -29.88 -4.95 15.34
CA ALA A 90 -31.11 -5.53 15.87
C ALA A 90 -31.33 -5.23 17.35
N CYS A 91 -30.29 -5.32 18.19
CA CYS A 91 -30.42 -5.11 19.64
C CYS A 91 -29.75 -3.82 20.15
N GLY A 92 -28.94 -3.15 19.32
CA GLY A 92 -28.18 -1.95 19.70
C GLY A 92 -26.93 -2.22 20.56
N GLU A 93 -26.74 -3.45 21.02
CA GLU A 93 -25.59 -3.89 21.82
C GLU A 93 -24.39 -4.19 20.93
N GLU A 94 -23.23 -4.21 21.56
CA GLU A 94 -21.99 -4.55 20.90
C GLU A 94 -21.66 -6.03 21.09
N HIS A 95 -21.17 -6.67 20.03
CA HIS A 95 -20.77 -8.08 20.05
C HIS A 95 -19.36 -8.22 19.52
N ALA A 96 -18.56 -9.05 20.19
CA ALA A 96 -17.21 -9.39 19.75
C ALA A 96 -17.22 -10.36 18.57
N SER A 97 -16.13 -10.38 17.80
CA SER A 97 -15.91 -11.41 16.79
C SER A 97 -15.87 -12.82 17.40
N LEU A 98 -16.23 -13.86 16.63
CA LEU A 98 -16.44 -15.21 17.18
C LEU A 98 -15.23 -15.79 17.91
N ASP A 99 -14.02 -15.47 17.50
CA ASP A 99 -12.79 -15.87 18.19
C ASP A 99 -12.69 -15.30 19.60
N ARG A 100 -12.98 -14.01 19.76
CA ARG A 100 -13.05 -13.36 21.07
C ARG A 100 -14.27 -13.83 21.86
N ALA A 101 -15.40 -14.01 21.21
CA ALA A 101 -16.60 -14.53 21.85
C ALA A 101 -16.37 -15.96 22.39
N GLU A 102 -15.60 -16.80 21.69
CA GLU A 102 -15.20 -18.12 22.19
C GLU A 102 -14.37 -18.04 23.46
N PHE A 103 -13.39 -17.12 23.50
CA PHE A 103 -12.60 -16.84 24.69
C PHE A 103 -13.48 -16.38 25.87
N GLU A 104 -14.50 -15.56 25.61
CA GLU A 104 -15.43 -15.05 26.63
C GLU A 104 -16.55 -16.03 27.01
N GLY A 105 -16.62 -17.20 26.39
CA GLY A 105 -17.70 -18.17 26.62
C GLY A 105 -19.04 -17.79 25.95
N ALA A 106 -19.02 -16.80 25.07
CA ALA A 106 -20.16 -16.23 24.36
C ALA A 106 -20.28 -16.68 22.90
N HIS A 107 -19.50 -17.67 22.46
CA HIS A 107 -19.66 -18.22 21.11
C HIS A 107 -21.07 -18.82 20.94
N PRO A 108 -21.72 -18.69 19.77
CA PRO A 108 -23.05 -19.27 19.53
C PRO A 108 -23.13 -20.74 19.88
N TRP A 109 -22.04 -21.49 19.69
CA TRP A 109 -22.00 -22.93 20.01
C TRP A 109 -21.68 -23.26 21.48
N GLN A 110 -21.28 -22.27 22.29
CA GLN A 110 -21.33 -22.33 23.76
C GLN A 110 -22.74 -21.99 24.27
N MET A 111 -23.40 -21.01 23.66
CA MET A 111 -24.68 -20.46 24.13
C MET A 111 -25.93 -21.22 23.65
N ALA A 112 -25.88 -21.85 22.48
CA ALA A 112 -27.00 -22.54 21.84
C ALA A 112 -26.60 -23.95 21.37
N PRO A 113 -26.67 -24.97 22.25
CA PRO A 113 -26.24 -26.34 21.95
C PRO A 113 -26.99 -27.01 20.78
N ASP A 114 -28.27 -26.70 20.60
CA ASP A 114 -29.08 -27.27 19.52
C ASP A 114 -28.60 -26.77 18.16
N ALA A 115 -28.37 -25.46 18.04
CA ALA A 115 -27.81 -24.84 16.83
C ALA A 115 -26.42 -25.39 16.47
N ARG A 116 -25.60 -25.76 17.47
CA ARG A 116 -24.32 -26.45 17.26
C ARG A 116 -24.54 -27.85 16.67
N THR A 117 -25.49 -28.60 17.20
CA THR A 117 -25.81 -29.96 16.74
C THR A 117 -26.32 -29.93 15.29
N GLU A 118 -27.16 -28.96 14.96
CA GLU A 118 -27.67 -28.70 13.61
C GLU A 118 -26.62 -28.06 12.67
N ARG A 119 -25.46 -27.65 13.20
CA ARG A 119 -24.43 -26.89 12.49
C ARG A 119 -24.99 -25.62 11.82
N ARG A 120 -25.92 -24.96 12.48
CA ARG A 120 -26.53 -23.71 12.01
C ARG A 120 -25.41 -22.69 11.75
N TRP A 121 -25.54 -21.97 10.63
CA TRP A 121 -24.60 -21.00 10.09
C TRP A 121 -23.27 -21.54 9.57
N LEU A 122 -22.93 -22.81 9.75
CA LEU A 122 -21.65 -23.32 9.25
C LEU A 122 -21.67 -23.41 7.73
N SER A 123 -20.63 -22.92 7.06
CA SER A 123 -20.51 -23.09 5.61
C SER A 123 -20.40 -24.58 5.25
N PRO A 124 -21.14 -25.08 4.25
CA PRO A 124 -21.03 -26.46 3.79
C PRO A 124 -19.75 -26.72 2.97
N GLU A 125 -19.02 -25.67 2.58
CA GLU A 125 -17.81 -25.80 1.78
C GLU A 125 -16.74 -26.63 2.50
N PRO A 126 -16.12 -27.61 1.83
CA PRO A 126 -15.08 -28.44 2.44
C PRO A 126 -13.65 -27.86 2.32
N TYR A 127 -13.43 -26.89 1.43
CA TYR A 127 -12.13 -26.25 1.18
C TYR A 127 -12.30 -24.76 0.82
N LEU A 128 -11.22 -23.99 1.00
CA LEU A 128 -11.14 -22.64 0.42
C LEU A 128 -10.72 -22.71 -1.04
N GLN A 129 -11.33 -21.86 -1.86
CA GLN A 129 -10.77 -21.54 -3.16
C GLN A 129 -9.51 -20.69 -2.95
N ARG A 130 -8.33 -21.32 -3.03
CA ARG A 130 -7.02 -20.67 -2.80
C ARG A 130 -6.54 -19.84 -3.99
N TYR A 131 -7.05 -20.17 -5.17
CA TYR A 131 -6.77 -19.58 -6.47
C TYR A 131 -8.07 -19.65 -7.30
N PRO A 132 -8.37 -18.64 -8.12
CA PRO A 132 -7.52 -18.24 -9.21
C PRO A 132 -6.62 -17.10 -8.77
N PRO A 133 -5.50 -16.84 -9.47
CA PRO A 133 -4.96 -15.50 -9.40
C PRO A 133 -6.14 -14.60 -9.75
N ALA A 134 -6.36 -13.51 -9.03
CA ALA A 134 -6.98 -12.41 -9.73
C ALA A 134 -6.15 -12.28 -11.02
N ASN A 135 -6.77 -12.48 -12.18
CA ASN A 135 -6.23 -11.87 -13.38
C ASN A 135 -6.20 -10.40 -12.99
N VAL A 136 -5.07 -9.92 -12.46
CA VAL A 136 -4.84 -8.48 -12.32
C VAL A 136 -5.03 -8.03 -13.75
N PRO A 137 -6.10 -7.30 -14.07
CA PRO A 137 -6.45 -7.08 -15.46
C PRO A 137 -5.28 -6.33 -16.08
N THR A 138 -4.47 -7.06 -16.87
CA THR A 138 -3.32 -6.46 -17.52
C THR A 138 -3.86 -5.67 -18.69
N VAL A 139 -3.58 -4.38 -18.68
CA VAL A 139 -3.87 -3.51 -19.80
C VAL A 139 -2.72 -3.63 -20.79
N ARG A 140 -3.05 -3.76 -22.07
CA ARG A 140 -2.04 -3.72 -23.14
C ARG A 140 -1.46 -2.31 -23.20
N MET A 141 -0.16 -2.18 -22.96
CA MET A 141 0.51 -0.87 -22.89
C MET A 141 0.34 -0.07 -24.18
N GLU A 142 0.22 -0.75 -25.32
CA GLU A 142 0.05 -0.14 -26.65
C GLU A 142 -1.31 0.56 -26.81
N THR A 143 -2.26 0.29 -25.92
CA THR A 143 -3.59 0.93 -25.92
C THR A 143 -3.68 2.14 -25.00
N LEU A 144 -2.62 2.42 -24.23
CA LEU A 144 -2.57 3.53 -23.28
C LEU A 144 -1.89 4.75 -23.89
N SER A 145 -2.26 5.92 -23.37
CA SER A 145 -1.68 7.22 -23.71
C SER A 145 -1.41 8.04 -22.45
N ASP A 146 -0.61 9.12 -22.58
CA ASP A 146 -0.39 10.08 -21.49
C ASP A 146 -1.70 10.72 -20.99
N ALA A 147 -2.72 10.80 -21.85
CA ALA A 147 -4.05 11.30 -21.48
C ALA A 147 -4.80 10.34 -20.55
N ASP A 148 -4.58 9.02 -20.68
CA ASP A 148 -5.16 8.03 -19.77
C ASP A 148 -4.54 8.12 -18.38
N ILE A 149 -3.23 8.38 -18.32
CA ILE A 149 -2.49 8.61 -17.08
C ILE A 149 -2.97 9.89 -16.39
N ASP A 150 -3.05 11.01 -17.12
CA ASP A 150 -3.62 12.27 -16.62
C ASP A 150 -5.03 12.03 -16.07
N ALA A 151 -5.93 11.43 -16.86
CA ALA A 151 -7.31 11.19 -16.43
C ALA A 151 -7.38 10.31 -15.17
N ASN A 152 -6.53 9.30 -15.02
CA ASN A 152 -6.51 8.43 -13.85
C ASN A 152 -6.02 9.16 -12.59
N TRP A 153 -4.89 9.86 -12.67
CA TRP A 153 -4.34 10.58 -11.53
C TRP A 153 -5.14 11.84 -11.19
N SER A 154 -5.68 12.55 -12.18
CA SER A 154 -6.58 13.69 -11.96
C SER A 154 -7.85 13.28 -11.21
N ARG A 155 -8.41 12.09 -11.50
CA ARG A 155 -9.57 11.54 -10.77
C ARG A 155 -9.26 11.24 -9.30
N ASN A 156 -8.03 10.83 -9.01
CA ASN A 156 -7.58 10.45 -7.66
C ASN A 156 -6.96 11.61 -6.87
N ALA A 157 -6.70 12.75 -7.51
CA ALA A 157 -5.86 13.82 -6.97
C ALA A 157 -6.35 14.37 -5.63
N ASP A 158 -7.65 14.66 -5.49
CA ASP A 158 -8.19 15.22 -4.25
C ASP A 158 -8.12 14.22 -3.09
N ILE A 159 -8.47 12.95 -3.33
CA ILE A 159 -8.42 11.88 -2.31
C ILE A 159 -6.98 11.63 -1.87
N TRP A 160 -6.05 11.57 -2.83
CA TRP A 160 -4.63 11.40 -2.55
C TRP A 160 -4.04 12.59 -1.80
N ASN A 161 -4.30 13.81 -2.26
CA ASN A 161 -3.81 15.04 -1.63
C ASN A 161 -4.35 15.23 -0.21
N ALA A 162 -5.55 14.71 0.11
CA ALA A 162 -6.09 14.72 1.47
C ALA A 162 -5.30 13.83 2.45
N THR A 163 -4.44 12.93 1.96
CA THR A 163 -3.56 12.11 2.81
C THR A 163 -2.26 12.82 3.21
N TYR A 164 -1.97 13.99 2.61
CA TYR A 164 -0.72 14.71 2.80
C TYR A 164 -0.89 15.76 3.89
N ASP A 165 0.07 15.82 4.80
CA ASP A 165 0.31 17.01 5.61
C ASP A 165 1.46 17.84 5.01
N SER A 166 1.94 18.84 5.75
CA SER A 166 3.07 19.69 5.33
C SER A 166 4.39 18.93 5.10
N GLN A 167 4.51 17.70 5.58
CA GLN A 167 5.67 16.81 5.48
C GLN A 167 5.40 15.59 4.56
N GLY A 168 4.28 15.58 3.83
CA GLY A 168 3.90 14.49 2.93
C GLY A 168 2.97 13.48 3.59
N ASP A 169 2.92 12.27 3.02
CA ASP A 169 2.19 11.14 3.60
C ASP A 169 3.08 10.27 4.51
N ARG A 170 2.50 9.21 5.08
CA ARG A 170 3.22 8.25 5.94
C ARG A 170 4.48 7.67 5.28
N THR A 171 4.40 7.33 3.99
CA THR A 171 5.51 6.69 3.26
C THR A 171 6.64 7.69 3.06
N ARG A 172 6.31 8.90 2.65
CA ARG A 172 7.26 9.99 2.42
C ARG A 172 7.94 10.41 3.72
N LYS A 173 7.15 10.75 4.73
CA LYS A 173 7.64 11.25 6.03
C LYS A 173 8.56 10.26 6.74
N TYR A 174 8.21 8.97 6.77
CA TYR A 174 8.93 7.99 7.59
C TYR A 174 9.90 7.07 6.85
N PHE A 175 9.91 7.07 5.52
CA PHE A 175 10.79 6.21 4.72
C PHE A 175 11.61 7.02 3.72
N SER A 176 10.99 7.55 2.66
CA SER A 176 11.74 8.04 1.49
C SER A 176 12.35 9.43 1.69
N ASP A 177 11.63 10.38 2.27
CA ASP A 177 12.05 11.79 2.29
C ASP A 177 13.36 12.04 3.04
N PRO A 178 13.65 11.38 4.20
CA PRO A 178 14.96 11.48 4.83
C PRO A 178 16.11 11.12 3.89
N VAL A 179 15.95 10.08 3.07
CA VAL A 179 16.97 9.63 2.12
C VAL A 179 17.02 10.54 0.89
N VAL A 180 15.86 10.97 0.37
CA VAL A 180 15.77 11.95 -0.73
C VAL A 180 16.53 13.22 -0.38
N PHE A 181 16.33 13.76 0.83
CA PHE A 181 17.04 14.96 1.26
C PHE A 181 18.53 14.72 1.53
N ALA A 182 18.93 13.53 1.98
CA ALA A 182 20.34 13.18 2.08
C ALA A 182 21.02 13.08 0.69
N PHE A 183 20.32 12.51 -0.30
CA PHE A 183 20.82 12.35 -1.66
C PHE A 183 20.84 13.65 -2.45
N LEU A 184 19.87 14.54 -2.21
CA LEU A 184 19.93 15.91 -2.67
C LEU A 184 21.03 16.67 -1.93
N GLY A 185 21.15 16.57 -0.61
CA GLY A 185 22.09 17.40 0.15
C GLY A 185 21.63 18.87 0.20
N ASP A 186 22.57 19.81 0.31
CA ASP A 186 22.22 21.24 0.32
C ASP A 186 21.75 21.70 -1.06
N VAL A 187 20.59 22.36 -1.08
CA VAL A 187 19.90 22.88 -2.27
C VAL A 187 19.76 24.41 -2.24
N ALA A 188 20.28 25.07 -1.20
CA ALA A 188 20.18 26.51 -1.06
C ALA A 188 20.83 27.22 -2.27
N GLY A 189 20.08 28.10 -2.93
CA GLY A 189 20.52 28.84 -4.11
C GLY A 189 20.67 28.00 -5.37
N GLN A 190 20.23 26.74 -5.39
CA GLN A 190 20.28 25.88 -6.57
C GLN A 190 18.99 25.94 -7.38
N ASP A 191 19.09 25.67 -8.69
CA ASP A 191 17.93 25.43 -9.55
C ASP A 191 17.51 23.96 -9.45
N VAL A 192 16.30 23.70 -8.98
CA VAL A 192 15.78 22.34 -8.76
C VAL A 192 14.49 22.11 -9.53
N LEU A 193 14.43 21.01 -10.27
CA LEU A 193 13.21 20.54 -10.92
C LEU A 193 12.55 19.44 -10.07
N ASP A 194 11.31 19.65 -9.68
CA ASP A 194 10.41 18.62 -9.14
C ASP A 194 9.57 18.05 -10.32
N ALA A 195 10.06 16.95 -10.89
CA ALA A 195 9.47 16.27 -12.05
C ALA A 195 8.37 15.31 -11.57
N GLY A 196 7.11 15.58 -11.92
CA GLY A 196 5.94 14.92 -11.35
C GLY A 196 5.60 15.45 -9.96
N CYS A 197 5.52 16.79 -9.82
CA CYS A 197 5.46 17.44 -8.51
C CYS A 197 4.13 17.22 -7.75
N GLY A 198 3.13 16.62 -8.38
CA GLY A 198 1.79 16.45 -7.81
C GLY A 198 1.21 17.78 -7.34
N ALA A 199 0.65 17.80 -6.13
CA ALA A 199 0.14 19.02 -5.51
C ALA A 199 1.25 19.92 -4.89
N GLY A 200 2.51 19.73 -5.30
CA GLY A 200 3.67 20.60 -5.01
C GLY A 200 4.26 20.48 -3.60
N TYR A 201 3.99 19.40 -2.85
CA TYR A 201 4.44 19.32 -1.46
C TYR A 201 5.97 19.36 -1.33
N LEU A 202 6.67 18.57 -2.15
CA LEU A 202 8.12 18.49 -2.13
C LEU A 202 8.74 19.77 -2.67
N ALA A 203 8.21 20.30 -3.78
CA ALA A 203 8.58 21.62 -4.31
C ALA A 203 8.56 22.72 -3.24
N ARG A 204 7.50 22.80 -2.41
CA ARG A 204 7.43 23.78 -1.32
C ARG A 204 8.48 23.57 -0.25
N ILE A 205 8.73 22.32 0.15
CA ILE A 205 9.80 22.00 1.11
C ILE A 205 11.18 22.41 0.55
N LEU A 206 11.44 22.17 -0.74
CA LEU A 206 12.69 22.54 -1.39
C LEU A 206 12.86 24.07 -1.49
N ALA A 207 11.78 24.80 -1.83
CA ALA A 207 11.79 26.26 -1.86
C ALA A 207 12.04 26.86 -0.46
N GLN A 208 11.43 26.30 0.58
CA GLN A 208 11.68 26.68 1.97
C GLN A 208 13.13 26.41 2.43
N ARG A 209 13.83 25.47 1.77
CA ARG A 209 15.28 25.24 1.95
C ARG A 209 16.16 26.14 1.07
N GLY A 210 15.58 27.11 0.39
CA GLY A 210 16.28 28.13 -0.40
C GLY A 210 16.56 27.75 -1.85
N ALA A 211 15.99 26.66 -2.37
CA ALA A 211 16.09 26.31 -3.79
C ALA A 211 15.19 27.22 -4.66
N ARG A 212 15.60 27.46 -5.91
CA ARG A 212 14.72 28.00 -6.96
C ARG A 212 14.05 26.82 -7.66
N VAL A 213 12.75 26.65 -7.43
CA VAL A 213 12.06 25.42 -7.81
C VAL A 213 11.17 25.62 -9.03
N VAL A 214 11.27 24.67 -9.96
CA VAL A 214 10.29 24.46 -11.03
C VAL A 214 9.59 23.12 -10.77
N GLY A 215 8.26 23.10 -10.80
CA GLY A 215 7.46 21.89 -10.74
C GLY A 215 6.83 21.56 -12.10
N VAL A 216 6.92 20.31 -12.55
CA VAL A 216 6.23 19.83 -13.76
C VAL A 216 5.25 18.73 -13.35
N GLU A 217 3.99 18.84 -13.77
CA GLU A 217 2.95 17.86 -13.45
C GLU A 217 2.04 17.61 -14.65
N ASN A 218 1.78 16.34 -14.96
CA ASN A 218 0.95 15.94 -16.09
C ASN A 218 -0.53 15.87 -15.72
N ALA A 219 -0.86 15.50 -14.48
CA ALA A 219 -2.22 15.41 -14.02
C ALA A 219 -2.80 16.81 -13.77
N ARG A 220 -3.76 17.21 -14.61
CA ARG A 220 -4.38 18.54 -14.56
C ARG A 220 -4.83 18.93 -13.16
N ARG A 221 -5.51 18.04 -12.45
CA ARG A 221 -6.05 18.34 -11.13
C ARG A 221 -4.97 18.57 -10.08
N PHE A 222 -3.86 17.83 -10.14
CA PHE A 222 -2.73 18.04 -9.23
C PHE A 222 -2.02 19.38 -9.51
N TYR A 223 -1.81 19.71 -10.78
CA TYR A 223 -1.28 21.01 -11.19
C TYR A 223 -2.13 22.18 -10.68
N GLU A 224 -3.46 22.09 -10.79
CA GLU A 224 -4.39 23.09 -10.26
C GLU A 224 -4.25 23.25 -8.73
N LEU A 225 -4.11 22.14 -7.99
CA LEU A 225 -3.89 22.18 -6.54
C LEU A 225 -2.55 22.83 -6.19
N ALA A 226 -1.48 22.54 -6.94
CA ALA A 226 -0.16 23.13 -6.71
C ALA A 226 -0.16 24.65 -6.97
N THR A 227 -0.74 25.07 -8.09
CA THR A 227 -0.83 26.49 -8.47
C THR A 227 -1.77 27.30 -7.57
N ALA A 228 -2.90 26.72 -7.13
CA ALA A 228 -3.77 27.35 -6.16
C ALA A 228 -3.07 27.57 -4.80
N ARG A 229 -2.26 26.60 -4.37
CA ARG A 229 -1.45 26.74 -3.15
C ARG A 229 -0.40 27.84 -3.28
N GLU A 230 0.34 27.88 -4.39
CA GLU A 230 1.31 28.95 -4.68
C GLU A 230 0.67 30.34 -4.72
N ALA A 231 -0.55 30.46 -5.28
CA ALA A 231 -1.28 31.71 -5.29
C ALA A 231 -1.71 32.17 -3.88
N SER A 232 -1.89 31.22 -2.95
CA SER A 232 -2.28 31.50 -1.56
C SER A 232 -1.10 31.72 -0.62
N ASP A 233 0.03 31.07 -0.87
CA ASP A 233 1.26 31.11 -0.07
C ASP A 233 2.46 31.07 -1.03
N ALA A 234 2.85 32.26 -1.49
CA ALA A 234 3.83 32.40 -2.57
C ALA A 234 5.25 32.12 -2.06
N LEU A 235 5.84 31.06 -2.60
CA LEU A 235 7.23 30.66 -2.35
C LEU A 235 8.14 30.91 -3.57
N GLY A 236 7.57 31.44 -4.66
CA GLY A 236 8.28 31.75 -5.90
C GLY A 236 8.46 30.52 -6.81
N ILE A 237 7.60 29.50 -6.67
CA ILE A 237 7.70 28.25 -7.42
C ILE A 237 6.96 28.40 -8.75
N ALA A 238 7.63 28.05 -9.85
CA ALA A 238 7.00 28.00 -11.17
C ALA A 238 6.47 26.59 -11.45
N TYR A 239 5.17 26.47 -11.71
CA TYR A 239 4.54 25.19 -12.06
C TYR A 239 4.16 25.15 -13.54
N TYR A 240 4.39 24.00 -14.18
CA TYR A 240 4.02 23.74 -15.58
C TYR A 240 3.16 22.49 -15.68
N HIS A 241 2.04 22.60 -16.40
CA HIS A 241 1.20 21.48 -16.76
C HIS A 241 1.75 20.80 -18.02
N ALA A 242 2.54 19.74 -17.84
CA ALA A 242 3.19 19.01 -18.94
C ALA A 242 3.62 17.60 -18.51
N SER A 243 3.82 16.73 -19.50
CA SER A 243 4.46 15.43 -19.30
C SER A 243 5.97 15.61 -19.13
N ILE A 244 6.56 14.91 -18.14
CA ILE A 244 8.02 14.92 -17.94
C ILE A 244 8.78 14.19 -19.06
N SER A 245 8.06 13.49 -19.95
CA SER A 245 8.62 12.96 -21.22
C SER A 245 8.68 14.00 -22.34
N ASN A 246 8.20 15.24 -22.11
CA ASN A 246 8.19 16.29 -23.13
C ASN A 246 8.24 17.69 -22.49
N MET A 247 9.46 18.21 -22.24
CA MET A 247 9.68 19.50 -21.58
C MET A 247 10.44 20.53 -22.46
N PRO A 248 10.00 20.80 -23.70
CA PRO A 248 10.74 21.65 -24.65
C PRO A 248 10.81 23.12 -24.22
N PHE A 249 9.97 23.53 -23.27
CA PHE A 249 9.97 24.87 -22.67
C PHE A 249 11.07 25.05 -21.62
N LEU A 250 11.73 23.98 -21.18
CA LEU A 250 12.89 24.03 -20.29
C LEU A 250 14.17 23.95 -21.12
N ALA A 251 15.11 24.85 -20.85
CA ALA A 251 16.41 24.86 -21.52
C ALA A 251 17.28 23.67 -21.11
N ASP A 252 18.17 23.25 -22.01
CA ASP A 252 19.21 22.26 -21.71
C ASP A 252 20.11 22.76 -20.57
N ALA A 253 20.59 21.83 -19.73
CA ALA A 253 21.53 22.14 -18.64
C ALA A 253 21.10 23.34 -17.76
N SER A 254 19.82 23.40 -17.39
CA SER A 254 19.21 24.48 -16.62
C SER A 254 19.03 24.18 -15.13
N PHE A 255 19.20 22.92 -14.69
CA PHE A 255 19.02 22.52 -13.29
C PHE A 255 20.27 21.90 -12.69
N ASP A 256 20.54 22.22 -11.42
CA ASP A 256 21.60 21.58 -10.61
C ASP A 256 21.15 20.22 -10.09
N ALA A 257 19.84 20.09 -9.79
CA ALA A 257 19.22 18.87 -9.34
C ALA A 257 17.84 18.66 -9.97
N VAL A 258 17.50 17.40 -10.24
CA VAL A 258 16.14 16.98 -10.60
C VAL A 258 15.70 15.93 -9.59
N VAL A 259 14.48 16.03 -9.09
CA VAL A 259 13.83 15.01 -8.27
C VAL A 259 12.59 14.48 -8.97
N ALA A 260 12.42 13.15 -8.99
CA ALA A 260 11.23 12.48 -9.49
C ALA A 260 10.68 11.56 -8.40
N ASN A 261 9.76 12.07 -7.58
CA ASN A 261 9.36 11.43 -6.34
C ASN A 261 8.05 10.64 -6.47
N PHE A 262 8.15 9.31 -6.63
CA PHE A 262 7.03 8.41 -6.92
C PHE A 262 6.25 8.81 -8.18
N VAL A 263 6.96 8.95 -9.31
CA VAL A 263 6.33 9.24 -10.61
C VAL A 263 6.75 8.29 -11.72
N LEU A 264 8.01 7.82 -11.78
CA LEU A 264 8.51 7.07 -12.93
C LEU A 264 7.82 5.70 -13.14
N MET A 265 7.22 5.13 -12.10
CA MET A 265 6.38 3.93 -12.19
C MET A 265 5.04 4.18 -12.87
N ASP A 266 4.61 5.43 -12.96
CA ASP A 266 3.32 5.86 -13.52
C ASP A 266 3.48 6.49 -14.91
N VAL A 267 4.72 6.61 -15.40
CA VAL A 267 5.02 7.11 -16.75
C VAL A 267 5.00 5.97 -17.77
N LEU A 268 4.28 6.17 -18.86
CA LEU A 268 4.22 5.23 -19.99
C LEU A 268 5.59 5.11 -20.68
N ASP A 269 6.11 6.24 -21.20
CA ASP A 269 7.43 6.34 -21.80
C ASP A 269 8.47 6.90 -20.81
N TYR A 270 8.80 6.07 -19.83
CA TYR A 270 9.78 6.42 -18.79
C TYR A 270 11.20 6.60 -19.36
N THR A 271 11.52 5.96 -20.49
CA THR A 271 12.81 6.12 -21.16
C THR A 271 13.00 7.53 -21.70
N THR A 272 11.99 8.08 -22.36
CA THR A 272 12.01 9.47 -22.82
C THR A 272 11.96 10.46 -21.66
N ALA A 273 11.21 10.17 -20.59
CA ALA A 273 11.25 10.97 -19.36
C ALA A 273 12.67 11.08 -18.77
N VAL A 274 13.37 9.96 -18.64
CA VAL A 274 14.74 9.95 -18.12
C VAL A 274 15.71 10.68 -19.07
N ALA A 275 15.50 10.60 -20.39
CA ALA A 275 16.28 11.36 -21.36
C ALA A 275 16.04 12.88 -21.26
N GLU A 276 14.80 13.32 -21.11
CA GLU A 276 14.46 14.74 -20.89
C GLU A 276 15.03 15.25 -19.56
N ILE A 277 14.94 14.45 -18.50
CA ILE A 277 15.58 14.75 -17.20
C ILE A 277 17.10 14.92 -17.39
N ALA A 278 17.75 14.00 -18.10
CA ALA A 278 19.18 14.13 -18.38
C ALA A 278 19.49 15.37 -19.22
N ARG A 279 18.65 15.75 -20.19
CA ARG A 279 18.83 16.94 -21.04
C ARG A 279 18.84 18.23 -20.21
N VAL A 280 17.84 18.42 -19.36
CA VAL A 280 17.69 19.65 -18.55
C VAL A 280 18.67 19.71 -17.38
N LEU A 281 19.24 18.58 -16.96
CA LEU A 281 20.24 18.53 -15.90
C LEU A 281 21.62 19.06 -16.37
N ARG A 282 22.26 19.90 -15.56
CA ARG A 282 23.63 20.39 -15.80
C ARG A 282 24.64 19.23 -15.76
N PRO A 283 25.77 19.30 -16.49
CA PRO A 283 26.88 18.38 -16.27
C PRO A 283 27.33 18.43 -14.80
N GLY A 284 27.51 17.27 -14.17
CA GLY A 284 27.75 17.16 -12.72
C GLY A 284 26.51 17.34 -11.84
N GLY A 285 25.36 17.65 -12.43
CA GLY A 285 24.08 17.71 -11.72
C GLY A 285 23.61 16.33 -11.28
N ARG A 286 22.73 16.32 -10.26
CA ARG A 286 22.21 15.10 -9.64
C ARG A 286 20.75 14.85 -9.99
N PHE A 287 20.42 13.60 -10.26
CA PHE A 287 19.05 13.14 -10.43
C PHE A 287 18.70 12.19 -9.29
N VAL A 288 17.68 12.53 -8.50
CA VAL A 288 17.17 11.67 -7.43
C VAL A 288 15.78 11.21 -7.81
N PHE A 289 15.52 9.90 -7.77
CA PHE A 289 14.17 9.41 -7.98
C PHE A 289 13.77 8.40 -6.92
N VAL A 290 12.46 8.38 -6.67
CA VAL A 290 11.83 7.40 -5.79
C VAL A 290 10.83 6.60 -6.60
N ILE A 291 10.90 5.29 -6.51
CA ILE A 291 9.87 4.40 -7.05
C ILE A 291 9.42 3.42 -5.98
N THR A 292 8.15 3.03 -6.01
CA THR A 292 7.66 1.88 -5.25
C THR A 292 8.53 0.68 -5.60
N HIS A 293 8.88 -0.10 -4.59
CA HIS A 293 9.77 -1.23 -4.76
C HIS A 293 9.11 -2.21 -5.73
N THR A 294 9.87 -2.70 -6.70
CA THR A 294 9.32 -3.48 -7.81
C THR A 294 8.64 -4.77 -7.33
N SER A 295 9.06 -5.29 -6.17
CA SER A 295 8.39 -6.40 -5.48
C SER A 295 7.17 -6.03 -4.63
N THR A 296 6.58 -4.83 -4.72
CA THR A 296 5.31 -4.54 -4.04
C THR A 296 4.08 -4.92 -4.86
N HIS A 297 4.27 -5.50 -6.06
CA HIS A 297 3.18 -6.02 -6.89
C HIS A 297 2.75 -7.44 -6.50
N GLY A 298 3.46 -8.09 -5.58
CA GLY A 298 3.06 -9.34 -4.95
C GLY A 298 1.90 -9.20 -3.96
N HIS A 299 1.72 -10.24 -3.14
CA HIS A 299 0.70 -10.23 -2.08
C HIS A 299 1.19 -10.97 -0.83
N TRP A 300 0.63 -10.57 0.31
CA TRP A 300 0.84 -11.29 1.56
C TRP A 300 0.19 -12.67 1.48
N VAL A 301 0.96 -13.70 1.83
CA VAL A 301 0.46 -15.07 2.00
C VAL A 301 0.32 -15.39 3.49
N ALA A 302 -0.68 -16.17 3.82
CA ALA A 302 -0.95 -16.66 5.17
C ALA A 302 -1.33 -18.15 5.09
N PRO A 303 -0.99 -18.99 6.09
CA PRO A 303 -1.39 -20.40 6.11
C PRO A 303 -2.91 -20.60 6.01
N ALA A 304 -3.68 -19.67 6.59
CA ALA A 304 -5.12 -19.50 6.36
C ALA A 304 -5.34 -18.33 5.39
N PRO A 305 -5.56 -18.58 4.08
CA PRO A 305 -5.60 -17.53 3.05
C PRO A 305 -6.71 -16.48 3.24
N ASP A 306 -7.79 -16.83 3.93
CA ASP A 306 -8.91 -15.93 4.23
C ASP A 306 -8.83 -15.32 5.64
N SER A 307 -7.70 -15.49 6.35
CA SER A 307 -7.52 -14.85 7.65
C SER A 307 -7.46 -13.33 7.50
N PRO A 308 -8.27 -12.57 8.26
CA PRO A 308 -8.19 -11.12 8.29
C PRO A 308 -6.99 -10.62 9.11
N ARG A 309 -6.30 -11.50 9.85
CA ARG A 309 -5.23 -11.13 10.78
C ARG A 309 -3.93 -10.90 10.03
N ARG A 310 -3.34 -9.73 10.25
CA ARG A 310 -2.01 -9.43 9.69
C ARG A 310 -0.92 -10.29 10.32
N GLU A 311 -1.05 -10.67 11.59
CA GLU A 311 -0.11 -11.58 12.25
C GLU A 311 -0.09 -13.01 11.67
N ASP A 312 -1.11 -13.41 10.92
CA ASP A 312 -1.11 -14.72 10.25
C ASP A 312 -0.35 -14.69 8.90
N ARG A 313 0.04 -13.51 8.41
CA ARG A 313 0.83 -13.36 7.18
C ARG A 313 2.23 -13.95 7.37
N SER A 314 2.51 -15.08 6.73
CA SER A 314 3.78 -15.80 6.82
C SER A 314 4.86 -15.22 5.92
N GLY A 315 4.50 -14.66 4.76
CA GLY A 315 5.46 -14.12 3.82
C GLY A 315 4.83 -13.28 2.73
N TRP A 316 5.68 -12.77 1.83
CA TRP A 316 5.29 -12.04 0.65
C TRP A 316 5.59 -12.90 -0.58
N LEU A 317 4.56 -13.21 -1.37
CA LEU A 317 4.72 -13.93 -2.63
C LEU A 317 4.85 -12.92 -3.76
N GLU A 318 6.04 -12.86 -4.34
CA GLU A 318 6.33 -12.11 -5.55
C GLU A 318 6.28 -13.04 -6.76
N ASP A 319 5.52 -12.66 -7.78
CA ASP A 319 5.45 -13.37 -9.07
C ASP A 319 5.36 -12.35 -10.20
N ARG A 320 5.65 -12.76 -11.44
CA ARG A 320 5.64 -11.92 -12.65
C ARG A 320 6.59 -10.71 -12.59
N TYR A 321 7.60 -10.73 -11.71
CA TYR A 321 8.59 -9.66 -11.54
C TYR A 321 9.23 -9.17 -12.85
N PHE A 322 9.48 -10.07 -13.81
CA PHE A 322 10.12 -9.73 -15.09
C PHE A 322 9.18 -9.27 -16.19
N VAL A 323 7.86 -9.35 -15.96
CA VAL A 323 6.85 -8.93 -16.92
C VAL A 323 6.83 -7.41 -16.97
N ARG A 324 6.67 -6.86 -18.18
CA ARG A 324 6.42 -5.43 -18.40
C ARG A 324 4.96 -5.30 -18.79
N ASP A 325 4.12 -4.88 -17.86
CA ASP A 325 2.69 -4.73 -18.09
C ASP A 325 2.16 -3.50 -17.34
N ALA A 326 0.95 -3.09 -17.72
CA ALA A 326 0.19 -2.07 -17.02
C ALA A 326 -1.02 -2.73 -16.36
N GLY A 327 -1.48 -2.19 -15.24
CA GLY A 327 -2.62 -2.73 -14.52
C GLY A 327 -3.27 -1.72 -13.61
N TYR A 328 -4.51 -1.99 -13.25
CA TYR A 328 -5.24 -1.20 -12.26
C TYR A 328 -5.17 -1.89 -10.89
N SER A 329 -4.76 -1.15 -9.87
CA SER A 329 -4.69 -1.62 -8.49
C SER A 329 -5.61 -0.80 -7.58
N GLN A 330 -6.40 -1.47 -6.75
CA GLN A 330 -7.28 -0.81 -5.77
C GLN A 330 -6.50 -0.45 -4.51
N TRP A 331 -6.37 0.85 -4.20
CA TRP A 331 -5.63 1.35 -3.05
C TRP A 331 -6.55 2.13 -2.10
N GLY A 332 -6.92 1.51 -0.98
CA GLY A 332 -7.80 2.15 0.01
C GLY A 332 -9.08 2.67 -0.63
N ALA A 333 -9.37 3.96 -0.42
CA ALA A 333 -10.55 4.64 -0.95
C ALA A 333 -10.36 5.26 -2.35
N LEU A 334 -9.19 5.13 -2.97
CA LEU A 334 -8.95 5.64 -4.33
C LEU A 334 -9.82 4.90 -5.35
N HIS A 335 -10.08 5.54 -6.48
CA HIS A 335 -10.44 4.79 -7.68
C HIS A 335 -9.25 3.95 -8.12
N PRO A 336 -9.46 2.78 -8.78
CA PRO A 336 -8.35 1.93 -9.21
C PRO A 336 -7.25 2.73 -9.93
N VAL A 337 -6.03 2.62 -9.41
CA VAL A 337 -4.86 3.38 -9.87
C VAL A 337 -4.18 2.61 -10.98
N LEU A 338 -3.93 3.28 -12.11
CA LEU A 338 -3.16 2.75 -13.21
C LEU A 338 -1.67 2.83 -12.84
N GLY A 339 -0.99 1.70 -12.87
CA GLY A 339 0.46 1.61 -12.67
C GLY A 339 1.12 0.69 -13.68
N PHE A 340 2.44 0.79 -13.79
CA PHE A 340 3.24 0.01 -14.72
C PHE A 340 4.29 -0.81 -13.98
N ASN A 341 4.23 -2.13 -14.15
CA ASN A 341 5.21 -3.04 -13.58
C ASN A 341 6.42 -3.14 -14.52
N ARG A 342 7.61 -2.88 -13.96
CA ARG A 342 8.90 -3.00 -14.67
C ARG A 342 9.98 -3.42 -13.67
N PRO A 343 10.93 -4.28 -14.06
CA PRO A 343 12.07 -4.62 -13.21
C PRO A 343 12.91 -3.40 -12.84
N PHE A 344 13.50 -3.39 -11.65
CA PHE A 344 14.36 -2.29 -11.20
C PHE A 344 15.50 -1.97 -12.18
N ARG A 345 16.08 -3.01 -12.79
CA ARG A 345 17.15 -2.88 -13.81
C ARG A 345 16.77 -2.02 -15.02
N ASP A 346 15.48 -1.89 -15.33
CA ASP A 346 15.01 -1.14 -16.50
C ASP A 346 15.16 0.37 -16.25
N TYR A 347 14.87 0.85 -15.04
CA TYR A 347 15.09 2.24 -14.64
C TYR A 347 16.58 2.61 -14.66
N ILE A 348 17.44 1.70 -14.18
CA ILE A 348 18.90 1.89 -14.20
C ILE A 348 19.44 1.86 -15.64
N ALA A 349 18.90 0.99 -16.50
CA ALA A 349 19.27 0.95 -17.90
C ALA A 349 18.89 2.24 -18.64
N ALA A 350 17.70 2.80 -18.35
CA ALA A 350 17.28 4.10 -18.89
C ALA A 350 18.20 5.23 -18.43
N CYS A 351 18.56 5.27 -17.13
CA CYS A 351 19.54 6.24 -16.62
C CYS A 351 20.87 6.14 -17.35
N ARG A 352 21.43 4.93 -17.47
CA ARG A 352 22.70 4.70 -18.17
C ARG A 352 22.63 5.12 -19.64
N ALA A 353 21.54 4.80 -20.34
CA ALA A 353 21.36 5.18 -21.74
C ALA A 353 21.28 6.71 -21.93
N ALA A 354 20.76 7.43 -20.94
CA ALA A 354 20.70 8.88 -20.92
C ALA A 354 22.01 9.57 -20.43
N GLY A 355 23.09 8.81 -20.17
CA GLY A 355 24.36 9.37 -19.69
C GLY A 355 24.37 9.71 -18.20
N LEU A 356 23.45 9.15 -17.42
CA LEU A 356 23.39 9.29 -15.97
C LEU A 356 24.06 8.08 -15.31
N ALA A 357 25.07 8.34 -14.48
CA ALA A 357 25.77 7.33 -13.71
C ALA A 357 25.06 7.11 -12.36
N LEU A 358 24.74 5.86 -12.03
CA LEU A 358 24.27 5.50 -10.69
C LEU A 358 25.37 5.80 -9.66
N ARG A 359 25.04 6.55 -8.63
CA ARG A 359 25.95 6.90 -7.52
C ARG A 359 25.57 6.17 -6.25
N ASP A 360 24.30 6.26 -5.87
CA ASP A 360 23.80 5.69 -4.63
C ASP A 360 22.42 5.08 -4.83
N ILE A 361 22.10 4.08 -4.01
CA ILE A 361 20.83 3.37 -3.97
C ILE A 361 20.52 3.03 -2.53
N GLU A 362 19.27 3.24 -2.12
CA GLU A 362 18.78 2.87 -0.80
C GLU A 362 17.39 2.24 -0.90
N GLU A 363 17.16 1.27 -0.02
CA GLU A 363 15.86 0.69 0.29
C GLU A 363 15.49 1.19 1.70
N PRO A 364 14.82 2.34 1.83
CA PRO A 364 14.74 3.00 3.12
C PRO A 364 14.01 2.15 4.16
N GLU A 365 14.67 1.90 5.27
CA GLU A 365 14.02 1.36 6.46
C GLU A 365 13.08 2.39 7.10
N LEU A 366 12.17 1.92 7.94
CA LEU A 366 11.38 2.79 8.79
C LEU A 366 12.27 3.65 9.69
N SER A 367 12.19 4.96 9.51
CA SER A 367 12.94 5.95 10.29
C SER A 367 12.70 5.82 11.80
N ALA A 368 13.66 6.33 12.59
CA ALA A 368 13.52 6.38 14.04
C ALA A 368 12.27 7.14 14.49
N GLN A 369 11.83 8.16 13.73
CA GLN A 369 10.57 8.86 13.97
C GLN A 369 9.37 7.94 13.75
N GLY A 370 9.33 7.26 12.61
CA GLY A 370 8.26 6.30 12.30
C GLY A 370 8.15 5.18 13.34
N ARG A 371 9.27 4.66 13.84
CA ARG A 371 9.29 3.65 14.92
C ARG A 371 8.66 4.15 16.24
N ARG A 372 8.63 5.46 16.48
CA ARG A 372 8.02 6.09 17.66
C ARG A 372 6.56 6.49 17.45
N GLU A 373 6.23 6.97 16.25
CA GLU A 373 4.92 7.55 15.93
C GLU A 373 3.92 6.54 15.36
N LEU A 374 4.39 5.44 14.76
CA LEU A 374 3.51 4.42 14.18
C LEU A 374 3.12 3.35 15.20
N PRO A 375 1.93 2.74 15.03
CA PRO A 375 1.54 1.60 15.84
C PRO A 375 2.54 0.43 15.74
N PRO A 376 2.74 -0.38 16.79
CA PRO A 376 3.73 -1.47 16.79
C PRO A 376 3.58 -2.47 15.64
N TRP A 377 2.35 -2.70 15.15
CA TRP A 377 2.11 -3.59 14.02
C TRP A 377 2.55 -2.99 12.69
N ASP A 378 2.34 -1.70 12.46
CA ASP A 378 2.81 -1.00 11.27
C ASP A 378 4.34 -0.97 11.26
N VAL A 379 4.96 -0.80 12.43
CA VAL A 379 6.42 -0.92 12.60
C VAL A 379 6.91 -2.32 12.22
N ARG A 380 6.25 -3.37 12.73
CA ARG A 380 6.59 -4.76 12.41
C ARG A 380 6.43 -5.04 10.92
N GLU A 381 5.31 -4.66 10.31
CA GLU A 381 5.05 -4.88 8.89
C GLU A 381 6.09 -4.15 8.02
N ALA A 382 6.39 -2.89 8.36
CA ALA A 382 7.39 -2.08 7.69
C ALA A 382 8.82 -2.63 7.78
N SER A 383 9.12 -3.44 8.80
CA SER A 383 10.43 -4.10 8.92
C SER A 383 10.57 -5.39 8.09
N ARG A 384 9.52 -5.84 7.41
CA ARG A 384 9.53 -7.12 6.67
C ARG A 384 9.83 -6.97 5.19
N LEU A 385 9.55 -5.80 4.60
CA LEU A 385 9.67 -5.54 3.17
C LEU A 385 10.12 -4.09 2.94
N ALA A 386 10.99 -3.89 1.95
CA ALA A 386 11.24 -2.58 1.40
C ALA A 386 10.02 -2.11 0.59
N TYR A 387 9.55 -0.89 0.84
CA TYR A 387 8.41 -0.32 0.12
C TYR A 387 8.80 0.49 -1.10
N ASN A 388 10.02 1.01 -1.14
CA ASN A 388 10.49 1.90 -2.20
C ASN A 388 12.01 1.81 -2.39
N TRP A 389 12.43 2.16 -3.60
CA TRP A 389 13.81 2.47 -3.94
C TRP A 389 13.97 3.98 -3.93
N VAL A 390 15.04 4.47 -3.31
CA VAL A 390 15.52 5.84 -3.50
C VAL A 390 16.86 5.74 -4.21
N VAL A 391 16.98 6.38 -5.36
CA VAL A 391 18.14 6.24 -6.24
C VAL A 391 18.69 7.61 -6.54
N ARG A 392 20.02 7.74 -6.45
CA ARG A 392 20.76 8.92 -6.92
C ARG A 392 21.63 8.55 -8.11
N CYS A 393 21.40 9.27 -9.19
CA CYS A 393 22.25 9.30 -10.36
C CYS A 393 22.92 10.67 -10.50
N GLU A 394 23.97 10.74 -11.30
CA GLU A 394 24.70 11.97 -11.61
C GLU A 394 24.98 12.03 -13.11
N LYS A 395 24.79 13.21 -13.72
CA LYS A 395 25.17 13.42 -15.11
C LYS A 395 26.68 13.57 -15.21
N ALA A 396 27.29 12.80 -16.10
CA ALA A 396 28.73 12.91 -16.31
C ALA A 396 29.16 14.37 -16.57
N PRO A 397 30.31 14.82 -16.04
CA PRO A 397 30.86 16.11 -16.41
C PRO A 397 31.04 16.20 -17.92
N ALA A 398 30.93 17.40 -18.49
CA ALA A 398 31.29 17.59 -19.88
C ALA A 398 32.77 17.21 -20.02
N THR A 399 33.09 16.25 -20.88
CA THR A 399 34.46 16.00 -21.29
C THR A 399 34.92 17.22 -22.07
N GLY A 400 35.74 18.05 -21.42
CA GLY A 400 36.31 19.27 -22.01
C GLY A 400 37.33 18.99 -23.09
#